data_AF-A0A9W8Y6M5-F1
#
_entry.id   AF-A0A9W8Y6M5-F1
#
_cell.length_a   1.000
_cell.length_b   1.000
_cell.length_c   1.000
_cell.angle_alpha   90.00
_cell.angle_beta   90.00
_cell.angle_gamma   90.00
#
_symmetry.space_group_name_H-M   'P 1'
#
loop_
_entity.id
_entity.type
_entity.pdbx_description
1 polymer ?
#
loop_
_entity_poly.entity_id
_entity_poly.type
_entity_poly.pdbx_seq_one_letter_code
_entity_poly.pdbx_strand_id
1 'polypeptide(L)'
;MLATITNDLDKIAPSFEIQPEQIQIIQTPAEFYQTLKDKISKAQRRIYLSTLYIGKTEHEFISTIRAALLANPNLRVSFLTDALRGTRETPDPSSASLLTPLITEFGPERVEVRMYHTPNLTGLRKKYIPKRINEGWGLQHMKLYGIDDEIIMSGANLSSDYFTNRQDRYHLFRSKDLTDYFHTIHSGVASLSFDFQPSDAPGSGGYSMTWPSSNPAPSPLEAPNDFRAAASKHLSHLLTPSNSPAKLQAVASSSPTTTVYPILSLVPLLPTSTELPALTTILTSLSRAPLHPSTWTFTAGYFNMMPSFRRLLLSTRPSSGTVLTAHPHANGFYGSKGVSGMLPDAYTHLAKMFLRKVRHEGLDGAVELREWKRGWLGRRAGGRTSTAPPREDGNEDPSLTVVGSSNYTKRAYELDLEANVIIATTDPGLRRRLGEEVRWLGEYAEKVDEREFEKPERKVKLSVRLSMWIVRVLGGAL
;
A
#
# COMPACT_ATOMS: atom_id res chain seq x y z
N MET A 1 -15.59 17.19 16.96
CA MET A 1 -14.16 17.05 16.60
C MET A 1 -14.01 16.30 15.28
N LEU A 2 -14.39 15.02 15.21
CA LEU A 2 -14.31 14.23 13.96
C LEU A 2 -15.14 14.81 12.81
N ALA A 3 -16.30 15.41 13.12
CA ALA A 3 -17.18 16.07 12.14
C ALA A 3 -16.47 17.14 11.28
N THR A 4 -15.51 17.88 11.85
CA THR A 4 -14.75 18.88 11.08
C THR A 4 -13.85 18.22 10.05
N ILE A 5 -13.17 17.13 10.43
CA ILE A 5 -12.31 16.36 9.53
C ILE A 5 -13.14 15.73 8.41
N THR A 6 -14.25 15.07 8.76
CA THR A 6 -15.11 14.40 7.77
C THR A 6 -15.73 15.40 6.79
N ASN A 7 -16.12 16.59 7.24
CA ASN A 7 -16.63 17.65 6.36
C ASN A 7 -15.60 18.13 5.33
N ASP A 8 -14.31 18.13 5.68
CA ASP A 8 -13.26 18.49 4.71
C ASP A 8 -12.91 17.32 3.80
N LEU A 9 -12.94 16.07 4.30
CA LEU A 9 -12.76 14.87 3.48
C LEU A 9 -13.88 14.68 2.47
N ASP A 10 -15.13 14.99 2.81
CA ASP A 10 -16.30 14.96 1.92
C ASP A 10 -16.14 15.88 0.69
N LYS A 11 -15.27 16.90 0.77
CA LYS A 11 -14.95 17.79 -0.37
C LYS A 11 -13.81 17.26 -1.25
N ILE A 12 -13.05 16.28 -0.75
CA ILE A 12 -11.83 15.78 -1.38
C ILE A 12 -12.07 14.45 -2.07
N ALA A 13 -12.78 13.53 -1.43
CA ALA A 13 -12.92 12.14 -1.86
C ALA A 13 -14.36 11.66 -1.76
N PRO A 14 -14.74 10.60 -2.50
CA PRO A 14 -15.97 9.85 -2.23
C PRO A 14 -16.05 9.37 -0.78
N SER A 15 -17.25 9.34 -0.21
CA SER A 15 -17.50 8.88 1.16
C SER A 15 -18.51 7.74 1.19
N PHE A 16 -18.23 6.73 2.03
CA PHE A 16 -19.03 5.51 2.18
C PHE A 16 -19.34 5.32 3.65
N GLU A 17 -20.62 5.38 4.01
CA GLU A 17 -21.07 5.03 5.36
C GLU A 17 -21.16 3.50 5.49
N ILE A 18 -20.51 2.96 6.52
CA ILE A 18 -20.38 1.51 6.74
C ILE A 18 -20.62 1.24 8.22
N GLN A 19 -21.30 0.14 8.56
CA GLN A 19 -21.46 -0.26 9.96
C GLN A 19 -20.13 -0.75 10.55
N PRO A 20 -19.80 -0.44 11.81
CA PRO A 20 -18.56 -0.88 12.45
C PRO A 20 -18.26 -2.39 12.30
N GLU A 21 -19.29 -3.24 12.37
CA GLU A 21 -19.19 -4.70 12.29
C GLU A 21 -18.82 -5.20 10.88
N GLN A 22 -19.07 -4.38 9.86
CA GLN A 22 -18.70 -4.69 8.47
C GLN A 22 -17.20 -4.49 8.22
N ILE A 23 -16.45 -3.93 9.18
CA ILE A 23 -14.99 -3.78 9.10
C ILE A 23 -14.36 -4.84 10.01
N GLN A 24 -13.53 -5.70 9.44
CA GLN A 24 -12.73 -6.68 10.19
C GLN A 24 -11.25 -6.37 10.02
N ILE A 25 -10.56 -6.17 11.14
CA ILE A 25 -9.11 -6.01 11.20
C ILE A 25 -8.50 -7.40 11.36
N ILE A 26 -7.63 -7.80 10.44
CA ILE A 26 -6.98 -9.10 10.44
C ILE A 26 -5.56 -8.92 10.98
N GLN A 27 -5.16 -9.78 11.93
CA GLN A 27 -3.95 -9.54 12.73
C GLN A 27 -2.69 -10.04 12.03
N THR A 28 -2.72 -11.27 11.50
CA THR A 28 -1.49 -11.97 11.06
C THR A 28 -1.43 -12.20 9.54
N PRO A 29 -0.22 -12.32 8.96
CA PRO A 29 -0.05 -12.72 7.56
C PRO A 29 -0.75 -14.03 7.19
N ALA A 30 -0.73 -15.01 8.11
CA ALA A 30 -1.37 -16.29 7.92
C ALA A 30 -2.91 -16.19 7.92
N GLU A 31 -3.48 -15.40 8.83
CA GLU A 31 -4.92 -15.12 8.82
C GLU A 31 -5.35 -14.36 7.56
N PHE A 32 -4.53 -13.42 7.09
CA PHE A 32 -4.78 -12.73 5.82
C PHE A 32 -4.87 -13.72 4.66
N TYR A 33 -3.87 -14.60 4.52
CA TYR A 33 -3.85 -15.58 3.44
C TYR A 33 -5.03 -16.55 3.52
N GLN A 34 -5.35 -17.04 4.73
CA GLN A 34 -6.49 -17.94 4.91
C GLN A 34 -7.83 -17.26 4.65
N THR A 35 -8.00 -16.01 5.10
CA THR A 35 -9.19 -15.22 4.80
C THR A 35 -9.33 -15.04 3.29
N LEU A 36 -8.25 -14.68 2.59
CA LEU A 36 -8.26 -14.49 1.14
C LEU A 36 -8.67 -15.79 0.41
N LYS A 37 -8.11 -16.95 0.79
CA LYS A 37 -8.48 -18.25 0.21
C LYS A 37 -9.95 -18.60 0.49
N ASP A 38 -10.41 -18.40 1.71
CA ASP A 38 -11.81 -18.66 2.10
C ASP A 38 -12.77 -17.82 1.24
N LYS A 39 -12.50 -16.52 1.08
CA LYS A 39 -13.31 -15.64 0.22
C LYS A 39 -13.33 -16.08 -1.22
N ILE A 40 -12.15 -16.36 -1.81
CA ILE A 40 -12.04 -16.83 -3.19
C ILE A 40 -12.84 -18.12 -3.41
N SER A 41 -12.74 -19.08 -2.48
CA SER A 41 -13.44 -20.37 -2.62
C SER A 41 -14.97 -20.26 -2.62
N LYS A 42 -15.51 -19.17 -2.05
CA LYS A 42 -16.95 -18.91 -1.92
C LYS A 42 -17.47 -17.90 -2.94
N ALA A 43 -16.61 -17.38 -3.82
CA ALA A 43 -16.95 -16.32 -4.76
C ALA A 43 -18.05 -16.76 -5.76
N GLN A 44 -19.07 -15.91 -5.92
CA GLN A 44 -20.25 -16.20 -6.73
C GLN A 44 -20.27 -15.47 -8.06
N ARG A 45 -19.70 -14.26 -8.15
CA ARG A 45 -19.82 -13.39 -9.32
C ARG A 45 -18.48 -12.94 -9.85
N ARG A 46 -17.63 -12.39 -8.98
CA ARG A 46 -16.35 -11.79 -9.43
C ARG A 46 -15.25 -11.86 -8.37
N ILE A 47 -14.03 -11.95 -8.88
CA ILE A 47 -12.80 -11.68 -8.13
C ILE A 47 -12.01 -10.66 -8.93
N TYR A 48 -11.53 -9.59 -8.28
CA TYR A 48 -10.57 -8.67 -8.89
C TYR A 48 -9.40 -8.42 -7.95
N LEU A 49 -8.19 -8.54 -8.48
CA LEU A 49 -6.96 -8.49 -7.69
C LEU A 49 -6.00 -7.48 -8.31
N SER A 50 -5.81 -6.34 -7.64
CA SER A 50 -4.70 -5.43 -7.91
C SER A 50 -3.56 -5.73 -6.95
N THR A 51 -2.37 -6.01 -7.47
CA THR A 51 -1.16 -6.22 -6.66
C THR A 51 0.07 -5.86 -7.47
N LEU A 52 1.17 -5.49 -6.83
CA LEU A 52 2.42 -5.20 -7.55
C LEU A 52 2.89 -6.47 -8.30
N TYR A 53 2.82 -7.63 -7.64
CA TYR A 53 3.10 -8.93 -8.23
C TYR A 53 2.45 -10.08 -7.44
N ILE A 54 2.47 -11.27 -8.05
CA ILE A 54 2.16 -12.55 -7.41
C ILE A 54 3.44 -13.39 -7.38
N GLY A 55 3.82 -13.92 -6.22
CA GLY A 55 5.03 -14.73 -6.08
C GLY A 55 4.97 -15.94 -7.02
N LYS A 56 6.06 -16.19 -7.76
CA LYS A 56 6.13 -17.29 -8.73
C LYS A 56 5.91 -18.70 -8.13
N THR A 57 6.02 -18.82 -6.81
CA THR A 57 5.82 -20.05 -6.02
C THR A 57 4.40 -20.20 -5.48
N GLU A 58 3.51 -19.23 -5.68
CA GLU A 58 2.15 -19.22 -5.10
C GLU A 58 1.18 -20.15 -5.86
N HIS A 59 1.58 -21.40 -6.09
CA HIS A 59 0.79 -22.40 -6.79
C HIS A 59 -0.50 -22.77 -6.03
N GLU A 60 -0.48 -22.78 -4.69
CA GLU A 60 -1.67 -23.05 -3.87
C GLU A 60 -2.72 -21.94 -4.03
N PHE A 61 -2.29 -20.68 -4.04
CA PHE A 61 -3.16 -19.54 -4.28
C PHE A 61 -3.85 -19.63 -5.65
N ILE A 62 -3.07 -19.90 -6.71
CA ILE A 62 -3.63 -20.11 -8.06
C ILE A 62 -4.55 -21.33 -8.12
N SER A 63 -4.21 -22.42 -7.44
CA SER A 63 -5.04 -23.61 -7.37
C SER A 63 -6.39 -23.33 -6.70
N THR A 64 -6.42 -22.44 -5.71
CA THR A 64 -7.65 -22.01 -5.04
C THR A 64 -8.56 -21.23 -6.00
N ILE A 65 -7.99 -20.32 -6.80
CA ILE A 65 -8.73 -19.59 -7.85
C ILE A 65 -9.24 -20.55 -8.92
N ARG A 66 -8.39 -21.48 -9.38
CA ARG A 66 -8.76 -22.52 -10.35
C ARG A 66 -9.93 -23.36 -9.84
N ALA A 67 -9.89 -23.80 -8.58
CA ALA A 67 -10.97 -24.58 -7.99
C ALA A 67 -12.30 -23.81 -7.94
N ALA A 68 -12.26 -22.52 -7.60
CA ALA A 68 -13.44 -21.65 -7.62
C ALA A 68 -14.01 -21.48 -9.04
N LEU A 69 -13.15 -21.28 -10.05
CA LEU A 69 -13.55 -21.16 -11.45
C LEU A 69 -14.17 -22.45 -12.02
N LEU A 70 -13.68 -23.63 -11.59
CA LEU A 70 -14.27 -24.93 -11.92
C LEU A 70 -15.64 -25.11 -11.26
N ALA A 71 -15.77 -24.75 -9.98
CA ALA A 71 -16.99 -24.94 -9.21
C ALA A 71 -18.13 -24.00 -9.65
N ASN A 72 -17.79 -22.81 -10.17
CA ASN A 72 -18.77 -21.81 -10.56
C ASN A 72 -18.51 -21.32 -12.00
N PRO A 73 -19.31 -21.72 -13.00
CA PRO A 73 -19.12 -21.33 -14.40
C PRO A 73 -19.38 -19.83 -14.67
N ASN A 74 -20.10 -19.14 -13.78
CA ASN A 74 -20.40 -17.72 -13.91
C ASN A 74 -19.32 -16.82 -13.28
N LEU A 75 -18.40 -17.40 -12.51
CA LEU A 75 -17.34 -16.65 -11.86
C LEU A 75 -16.37 -16.08 -12.90
N ARG A 76 -16.09 -14.78 -12.78
CA ARG A 76 -15.07 -14.06 -13.54
C ARG A 76 -13.95 -13.58 -12.63
N VAL A 77 -12.72 -13.60 -13.13
CA VAL A 77 -11.52 -13.19 -12.40
C VAL A 77 -10.75 -12.17 -13.21
N SER A 78 -10.41 -11.02 -12.62
CA SER A 78 -9.54 -10.02 -13.23
C SER A 78 -8.29 -9.76 -12.39
N PHE A 79 -7.13 -9.78 -13.02
CA PHE A 79 -5.85 -9.48 -12.40
C PHE A 79 -5.27 -8.19 -12.98
N LEU A 80 -4.87 -7.28 -12.11
CA LEU A 80 -4.09 -6.09 -12.47
C LEU A 80 -2.75 -6.14 -11.75
N THR A 81 -1.68 -6.38 -12.51
CA THR A 81 -0.31 -6.42 -11.97
C THR A 81 0.61 -5.42 -12.63
N ASP A 82 1.78 -5.16 -12.05
CA ASP A 82 2.79 -4.34 -12.70
C ASP A 82 3.57 -5.15 -13.75
N ALA A 83 3.73 -4.63 -14.96
CA ALA A 83 4.43 -5.29 -16.06
C ALA A 83 5.92 -5.49 -15.76
N LEU A 84 6.60 -4.50 -15.18
CA LEU A 84 8.05 -4.57 -14.92
C LEU A 84 8.34 -5.59 -13.81
N ARG A 85 7.48 -5.64 -12.80
CA ARG A 85 7.60 -6.57 -11.69
C ARG A 85 7.13 -7.98 -12.04
N GLY A 86 6.00 -8.11 -12.72
CA GLY A 86 5.37 -9.39 -13.06
C GLY A 86 6.10 -10.20 -14.13
N THR A 87 6.94 -9.55 -14.93
CA THR A 87 7.71 -10.16 -16.04
C THR A 87 9.23 -10.15 -15.84
N ARG A 88 9.72 -9.76 -14.66
CA ARG A 88 11.17 -9.54 -14.42
C ARG A 88 12.00 -10.78 -14.73
N GLU A 89 11.56 -11.93 -14.25
CA GLU A 89 12.27 -13.21 -14.33
C GLU A 89 12.18 -13.86 -15.71
N THR A 90 11.28 -13.41 -16.59
CA THR A 90 11.09 -14.00 -17.93
C THR A 90 12.43 -14.09 -18.69
N PRO A 91 12.75 -15.27 -19.26
CA PRO A 91 11.88 -16.45 -19.47
C PRO A 91 11.74 -17.44 -18.29
N ASP A 92 12.41 -17.21 -17.16
CA ASP A 92 12.25 -18.05 -15.96
C ASP A 92 10.87 -17.84 -15.30
N PRO A 93 10.41 -18.76 -14.43
CA PRO A 93 9.12 -18.63 -13.75
C PRO A 93 8.95 -17.27 -13.06
N SER A 94 7.81 -16.64 -13.30
CA SER A 94 7.42 -15.29 -12.88
C SER A 94 5.93 -15.22 -12.55
N SER A 95 5.42 -14.05 -12.13
CA SER A 95 3.98 -13.85 -11.95
C SER A 95 3.21 -14.10 -13.26
N ALA A 96 3.77 -13.64 -14.37
CA ALA A 96 3.20 -13.80 -15.70
C ALA A 96 3.01 -15.28 -16.07
N SER A 97 4.08 -16.08 -16.02
CA SER A 97 4.01 -17.51 -16.37
C SER A 97 3.10 -18.28 -15.42
N LEU A 98 2.99 -17.85 -14.15
CA LEU A 98 2.12 -18.47 -13.15
C LEU A 98 0.62 -18.25 -13.44
N LEU A 99 0.25 -17.10 -14.03
CA LEU A 99 -1.14 -16.78 -14.37
C LEU A 99 -1.60 -17.35 -15.71
N THR A 100 -0.67 -17.61 -16.62
CA THR A 100 -0.95 -18.08 -17.99
C THR A 100 -1.90 -19.29 -18.04
N PRO A 101 -1.71 -20.35 -17.22
CA PRO A 101 -2.57 -21.54 -17.29
C PRO A 101 -4.05 -21.26 -17.00
N LEU A 102 -4.37 -20.24 -16.18
CA LEU A 102 -5.77 -19.88 -15.90
C LEU A 102 -6.47 -19.36 -17.16
N ILE A 103 -5.78 -18.57 -17.98
CA ILE A 103 -6.34 -18.06 -19.23
C ILE A 103 -6.49 -19.20 -20.24
N THR A 104 -5.48 -20.07 -20.36
CA THR A 104 -5.53 -21.23 -21.25
C THR A 104 -6.70 -22.17 -20.91
N GLU A 105 -6.98 -22.37 -19.62
CA GLU A 105 -8.02 -23.30 -19.17
C GLU A 105 -9.44 -22.71 -19.23
N PHE A 106 -9.64 -21.44 -18.85
CA PHE A 106 -10.97 -20.85 -18.70
C PHE A 106 -11.33 -19.81 -19.78
N GLY A 107 -10.37 -19.41 -20.60
CA GLY A 107 -10.53 -18.42 -21.65
C GLY A 107 -10.57 -16.96 -21.16
N PRO A 108 -10.34 -16.00 -22.08
CA PRO A 108 -10.26 -14.57 -21.76
C PRO A 108 -11.61 -13.98 -21.28
N GLU A 109 -12.74 -14.63 -21.59
CA GLU A 109 -14.08 -14.22 -21.14
C GLU A 109 -14.29 -14.43 -19.62
N ARG A 110 -13.50 -15.32 -19.02
CA ARG A 110 -13.60 -15.67 -17.59
C ARG A 110 -12.38 -15.22 -16.78
N VAL A 111 -11.21 -15.16 -17.41
CA VAL A 111 -9.96 -14.74 -16.76
C VAL A 111 -9.32 -13.63 -17.56
N GLU A 112 -9.34 -12.43 -17.00
CA GLU A 112 -8.65 -11.26 -17.54
C GLU A 112 -7.34 -11.04 -16.79
N VAL A 113 -6.23 -10.84 -17.51
CA VAL A 113 -4.95 -10.45 -16.92
C VAL A 113 -4.44 -9.20 -17.62
N ARG A 114 -4.26 -8.14 -16.85
CA ARG A 114 -3.82 -6.82 -17.33
C ARG A 114 -2.54 -6.43 -16.62
N MET A 115 -1.56 -5.96 -17.39
CA MET A 115 -0.26 -5.57 -16.85
C MET A 115 0.03 -4.10 -17.12
N TYR A 116 0.02 -3.31 -16.05
CA TYR A 116 0.29 -1.88 -16.11
C TYR A 116 1.77 -1.62 -16.41
N HIS A 117 2.05 -0.67 -17.30
CA HIS A 117 3.40 -0.19 -17.55
C HIS A 117 3.45 1.33 -17.40
N THR A 118 4.40 1.84 -16.62
CA THR A 118 4.57 3.28 -16.44
C THR A 118 4.90 3.99 -17.76
N PRO A 119 4.28 5.15 -18.06
CA PRO A 119 4.65 6.00 -19.19
C PRO A 119 5.96 6.76 -18.98
N ASN A 120 6.58 6.67 -17.79
CA ASN A 120 7.86 7.33 -17.48
C ASN A 120 9.07 6.58 -18.05
N LEU A 121 8.91 5.34 -18.49
CA LEU A 121 9.99 4.47 -18.97
C LEU A 121 9.79 4.09 -20.45
N THR A 122 10.35 4.89 -21.36
CA THR A 122 10.22 4.71 -22.82
C THR A 122 11.56 4.86 -23.57
N GLY A 123 11.60 4.43 -24.84
CA GLY A 123 12.72 4.68 -25.75
C GLY A 123 14.09 4.12 -25.31
N LEU A 124 15.17 4.85 -25.60
CA LEU A 124 16.56 4.47 -25.26
C LEU A 124 16.76 4.21 -23.76
N ARG A 125 15.95 4.82 -22.89
CA ARG A 125 16.02 4.60 -21.43
C ARG A 125 15.71 3.15 -21.06
N LYS A 126 14.77 2.50 -21.74
CA LYS A 126 14.46 1.07 -21.54
C LYS A 126 15.58 0.15 -22.03
N LYS A 127 16.32 0.56 -23.07
CA LYS A 127 17.34 -0.28 -23.74
C LYS A 127 18.63 -0.46 -22.93
N TYR A 128 19.02 0.52 -22.13
CA TYR A 128 20.33 0.52 -21.45
C TYR A 128 20.25 0.38 -19.92
N ILE A 129 19.06 0.43 -19.32
CA ILE A 129 18.91 0.32 -17.86
C ILE A 129 18.63 -1.14 -17.46
N PRO A 130 19.39 -1.71 -16.49
CA PRO A 130 19.12 -3.04 -15.98
C PRO A 130 17.69 -3.20 -15.46
N LYS A 131 17.05 -4.36 -15.71
CA LYS A 131 15.64 -4.62 -15.36
C LYS A 131 15.25 -4.24 -13.92
N ARG A 132 16.15 -4.43 -12.94
CA ARG A 132 15.89 -4.08 -11.52
C ARG A 132 15.87 -2.58 -11.22
N ILE A 133 16.48 -1.76 -12.07
CA ILE A 133 16.52 -0.28 -11.92
C ILE A 133 15.35 0.35 -12.68
N ASN A 134 14.77 -0.35 -13.66
CA ASN A 134 13.56 0.07 -14.39
C ASN A 134 12.37 0.31 -13.45
N GLU A 135 12.32 -0.40 -12.33
CA GLU A 135 11.30 -0.24 -11.28
C GLU A 135 11.37 1.15 -10.61
N GLY A 136 12.45 1.92 -10.78
CA GLY A 136 12.62 3.27 -10.24
C GLY A 136 11.76 4.36 -10.88
N TRP A 137 11.06 4.07 -11.98
CA TRP A 137 10.34 5.06 -12.79
C TRP A 137 8.82 5.10 -12.55
N GLY A 138 8.33 4.25 -11.65
CA GLY A 138 6.92 4.18 -11.29
C GLY A 138 6.32 2.81 -11.54
N LEU A 139 5.43 2.40 -10.63
CA LEU A 139 4.83 1.06 -10.61
C LEU A 139 3.33 1.14 -10.31
N GLN A 140 2.60 0.11 -10.75
CA GLN A 140 1.30 -0.22 -10.16
C GLN A 140 1.54 -0.73 -8.74
N HIS A 141 1.13 0.05 -7.73
CA HIS A 141 1.34 -0.28 -6.32
C HIS A 141 0.04 -0.39 -5.50
N MET A 142 -1.14 -0.33 -6.10
CA MET A 142 -2.42 -0.59 -5.44
C MET A 142 -2.56 -2.06 -5.00
N LYS A 143 -3.15 -2.27 -3.82
CA LYS A 143 -3.44 -3.59 -3.23
C LYS A 143 -4.94 -3.67 -2.98
N LEU A 144 -5.67 -4.15 -3.97
CA LEU A 144 -7.12 -4.27 -3.94
C LEU A 144 -7.47 -5.73 -4.11
N TYR A 145 -8.05 -6.35 -3.09
CA TYR A 145 -8.47 -7.75 -3.15
C TYR A 145 -9.98 -7.82 -2.99
N GLY A 146 -10.69 -7.63 -4.10
CA GLY A 146 -12.14 -7.62 -4.13
C GLY A 146 -12.70 -8.98 -4.51
N ILE A 147 -13.66 -9.46 -3.72
CA ILE A 147 -14.39 -10.70 -3.95
C ILE A 147 -15.87 -10.38 -3.74
N ASP A 148 -16.65 -10.47 -4.81
CA ASP A 148 -18.07 -10.10 -4.83
C ASP A 148 -18.36 -8.70 -4.25
N ASP A 149 -18.91 -8.63 -3.03
CA ASP A 149 -19.30 -7.41 -2.31
C ASP A 149 -18.38 -7.14 -1.08
N GLU A 150 -17.25 -7.83 -1.01
CA GLU A 150 -16.24 -7.65 0.02
C GLU A 150 -14.90 -7.24 -0.61
N ILE A 151 -14.14 -6.40 0.09
CA ILE A 151 -12.78 -6.01 -0.32
C ILE A 151 -11.82 -6.05 0.86
N ILE A 152 -10.62 -6.60 0.66
CA ILE A 152 -9.50 -6.48 1.59
C ILE A 152 -8.56 -5.39 1.10
N MET A 153 -8.34 -4.38 1.95
CA MET A 153 -7.31 -3.34 1.76
C MET A 153 -6.06 -3.72 2.56
N SER A 154 -4.89 -3.64 1.93
CA SER A 154 -3.62 -3.97 2.57
C SER A 154 -2.44 -3.24 1.91
N GLY A 155 -1.24 -3.29 2.50
CA GLY A 155 0.03 -3.02 1.81
C GLY A 155 0.73 -4.27 1.27
N ALA A 156 0.22 -5.46 1.60
CA ALA A 156 0.85 -6.74 1.29
C ALA A 156 0.79 -7.08 -0.20
N ASN A 157 1.83 -7.76 -0.71
CA ASN A 157 1.74 -8.40 -2.02
C ASN A 157 1.32 -9.87 -1.86
N LEU A 158 0.93 -10.51 -2.96
CA LEU A 158 0.52 -11.92 -2.94
C LEU A 158 1.75 -12.83 -3.10
N SER A 159 2.47 -13.10 -2.01
CA SER A 159 3.68 -13.95 -2.03
C SER A 159 3.95 -14.57 -0.66
N SER A 160 4.72 -15.66 -0.64
CA SER A 160 5.02 -16.47 0.55
C SER A 160 5.42 -15.64 1.78
N ASP A 161 6.30 -14.64 1.64
CA ASP A 161 6.71 -13.80 2.77
C ASP A 161 5.50 -13.08 3.39
N TYR A 162 4.64 -12.49 2.55
CA TYR A 162 3.42 -11.78 2.96
C TYR A 162 2.29 -12.69 3.41
N PHE A 163 2.39 -14.01 3.17
CA PHE A 163 1.45 -15.02 3.66
C PHE A 163 1.94 -15.69 4.95
N THR A 164 3.18 -15.45 5.37
CA THR A 164 3.78 -16.19 6.49
C THR A 164 4.36 -15.28 7.57
N ASN A 165 5.36 -14.47 7.26
CA ASN A 165 6.21 -13.83 8.28
C ASN A 165 6.54 -12.35 8.02
N ARG A 166 6.03 -11.77 6.93
CA ARG A 166 6.12 -10.34 6.66
C ARG A 166 4.83 -9.65 7.10
N GLN A 167 4.91 -9.00 8.26
CA GLN A 167 3.78 -8.25 8.82
C GLN A 167 3.41 -7.08 7.91
N ASP A 168 2.11 -6.97 7.63
CA ASP A 168 1.47 -5.82 7.01
C ASP A 168 0.17 -5.51 7.77
N ARG A 169 -0.66 -4.60 7.25
CA ARG A 169 -2.00 -4.31 7.78
C ARG A 169 -3.04 -4.81 6.79
N TYR A 170 -4.13 -5.39 7.29
CA TYR A 170 -5.15 -6.00 6.43
C TYR A 170 -6.54 -5.75 7.00
N HIS A 171 -7.35 -4.99 6.27
CA HIS A 171 -8.71 -4.61 6.70
C HIS A 171 -9.70 -5.14 5.66
N LEU A 172 -10.59 -6.03 6.09
CA LEU A 172 -11.69 -6.56 5.28
C LEU A 172 -12.93 -5.67 5.48
N PHE A 173 -13.49 -5.18 4.38
CA PHE A 173 -14.71 -4.39 4.35
C PHE A 173 -15.83 -5.19 3.68
N ARG A 174 -16.96 -5.31 4.36
CA ARG A 174 -18.18 -5.94 3.84
C ARG A 174 -19.15 -4.90 3.32
N SER A 175 -18.81 -4.28 2.21
CA SER A 175 -19.61 -3.20 1.61
C SER A 175 -19.62 -3.34 0.10
N LYS A 176 -20.81 -3.58 -0.45
CA LYS A 176 -21.05 -3.66 -1.89
C LYS A 176 -20.60 -2.37 -2.59
N ASP A 177 -21.05 -1.22 -2.09
CA ASP A 177 -20.78 0.07 -2.72
C ASP A 177 -19.28 0.40 -2.74
N LEU A 178 -18.57 0.15 -1.62
CA LEU A 178 -17.12 0.36 -1.55
C LEU A 178 -16.38 -0.61 -2.50
N THR A 179 -16.83 -1.86 -2.55
CA THR A 179 -16.24 -2.89 -3.41
C THR A 179 -16.50 -2.59 -4.90
N ASP A 180 -17.68 -2.08 -5.26
CA ASP A 180 -18.02 -1.64 -6.61
C ASP A 180 -17.21 -0.41 -7.04
N TYR A 181 -17.00 0.54 -6.11
CA TYR A 181 -16.15 1.70 -6.36
C TYR A 181 -14.71 1.28 -6.71
N PHE A 182 -14.08 0.44 -5.87
CA PHE A 182 -12.72 -0.04 -6.13
C PHE A 182 -12.64 -0.97 -7.36
N HIS A 183 -13.70 -1.72 -7.67
CA HIS A 183 -13.79 -2.47 -8.92
C HIS A 183 -13.76 -1.53 -10.14
N THR A 184 -14.45 -0.39 -10.06
CA THR A 184 -14.46 0.62 -11.13
C THR A 184 -13.08 1.24 -11.32
N ILE A 185 -12.37 1.55 -10.22
CA ILE A 185 -10.98 2.03 -10.26
C ILE A 185 -10.04 0.95 -10.85
N HIS A 186 -10.14 -0.29 -10.38
CA HIS A 186 -9.38 -1.42 -10.92
C HIS A 186 -9.60 -1.55 -12.44
N SER A 187 -10.86 -1.58 -12.88
CA SER A 187 -11.23 -1.73 -14.29
C SER A 187 -10.74 -0.56 -15.14
N GLY A 188 -10.82 0.68 -14.62
CA GLY A 188 -10.33 1.86 -15.32
C GLY A 188 -8.80 1.89 -15.48
N VAL A 189 -8.04 1.32 -14.55
CA VAL A 189 -6.58 1.18 -14.71
C VAL A 189 -6.23 -0.03 -15.58
N ALA A 190 -7.00 -1.11 -15.48
CA ALA A 190 -6.89 -2.30 -16.33
C ALA A 190 -7.10 -1.97 -17.82
N SER A 191 -8.07 -1.10 -18.14
CA SER A 191 -8.30 -0.59 -19.50
C SER A 191 -7.13 0.25 -20.04
N LEU A 192 -6.28 0.78 -19.16
CA LEU A 192 -5.06 1.54 -19.47
C LEU A 192 -3.78 0.70 -19.33
N SER A 193 -3.90 -0.63 -19.45
CA SER A 193 -2.81 -1.58 -19.26
C SER A 193 -2.66 -2.51 -20.48
N PHE A 194 -1.54 -3.23 -20.56
CA PHE A 194 -1.33 -4.24 -21.60
C PHE A 194 -2.21 -5.46 -21.34
N ASP A 195 -2.77 -6.01 -22.42
CA ASP A 195 -3.46 -7.29 -22.40
C ASP A 195 -2.45 -8.43 -22.41
N PHE A 196 -2.69 -9.41 -21.55
CA PHE A 196 -1.83 -10.56 -21.39
C PHE A 196 -2.54 -11.81 -21.92
N GLN A 197 -1.91 -12.52 -22.87
CA GLN A 197 -2.47 -13.72 -23.49
C GLN A 197 -1.44 -14.86 -23.57
N PRO A 198 -1.85 -16.14 -23.47
CA PRO A 198 -0.95 -17.28 -23.70
C PRO A 198 -0.25 -17.22 -25.07
N SER A 199 1.00 -17.68 -25.13
CA SER A 199 1.77 -17.72 -26.38
C SER A 199 2.87 -18.79 -26.36
N ASP A 200 2.93 -19.59 -27.41
CA ASP A 200 3.94 -20.63 -27.61
C ASP A 200 5.23 -20.13 -28.29
N ALA A 201 5.36 -18.81 -28.49
CA ALA A 201 6.55 -18.24 -29.13
C ALA A 201 7.83 -18.56 -28.33
N PRO A 202 8.92 -19.03 -28.97
CA PRO A 202 10.15 -19.38 -28.27
C PRO A 202 10.70 -18.21 -27.45
N GLY A 203 11.01 -18.45 -26.17
CA GLY A 203 11.56 -17.44 -25.26
C GLY A 203 10.56 -16.42 -24.70
N SER A 204 9.26 -16.57 -25.00
CA SER A 204 8.19 -15.68 -24.51
C SER A 204 7.90 -15.82 -23.01
N GLY A 205 8.29 -16.96 -22.41
CA GLY A 205 7.86 -17.33 -21.06
C GLY A 205 6.42 -17.88 -21.00
N GLY A 206 5.84 -18.24 -22.16
CA GLY A 206 4.49 -18.80 -22.28
C GLY A 206 3.40 -17.77 -22.58
N TYR A 207 3.75 -16.51 -22.83
CA TYR A 207 2.77 -15.44 -22.96
C TYR A 207 3.19 -14.31 -23.91
N SER A 208 2.23 -13.51 -24.31
CA SER A 208 2.40 -12.28 -25.07
C SER A 208 1.73 -11.12 -24.35
N MET A 209 2.25 -9.92 -24.58
CA MET A 209 1.66 -8.68 -24.07
C MET A 209 1.39 -7.74 -25.24
N THR A 210 0.15 -7.37 -25.43
CA THR A 210 -0.25 -6.45 -26.52
C THR A 210 -0.98 -5.24 -25.94
N TRP A 211 -0.87 -4.10 -26.62
CA TRP A 211 -1.69 -2.94 -26.32
C TRP A 211 -2.97 -3.01 -27.17
N PRO A 212 -4.15 -3.27 -26.60
CA PRO A 212 -5.37 -3.35 -27.38
C PRO A 212 -5.75 -2.03 -28.03
N SER A 213 -6.26 -2.10 -29.25
CA SER A 213 -6.89 -0.96 -29.91
C SER A 213 -8.19 -0.50 -29.22
N SER A 214 -8.80 -1.36 -28.40
CA SER A 214 -9.96 -1.04 -27.57
C SER A 214 -9.62 -0.23 -26.32
N ASN A 215 -8.34 -0.08 -25.97
CA ASN A 215 -7.94 0.75 -24.84
C ASN A 215 -8.30 2.22 -25.11
N PRO A 216 -8.73 3.00 -24.10
CA PRO A 216 -9.17 4.38 -24.28
C PRO A 216 -8.02 5.37 -24.52
N ALA A 217 -6.78 4.87 -24.59
CA ALA A 217 -5.56 5.66 -24.73
C ALA A 217 -4.56 4.96 -25.67
N PRO A 218 -3.65 5.70 -26.33
CA PRO A 218 -2.56 5.10 -27.07
C PRO A 218 -1.56 4.40 -26.12
N SER A 219 -0.68 3.57 -26.67
CA SER A 219 0.32 2.85 -25.87
C SER A 219 1.22 3.81 -25.08
N PRO A 220 1.43 3.58 -23.77
CA PRO A 220 2.32 4.40 -22.94
C PRO A 220 3.78 4.32 -23.38
N LEU A 221 4.14 3.31 -24.18
CA LEU A 221 5.49 3.13 -24.73
C LEU A 221 5.70 3.93 -26.02
N GLU A 222 4.63 4.23 -26.75
CA GLU A 222 4.67 4.87 -28.06
C GLU A 222 4.38 6.37 -27.95
N ALA A 223 3.32 6.75 -27.22
CA ALA A 223 2.86 8.13 -27.08
C ALA A 223 2.58 8.47 -25.60
N PRO A 224 3.62 8.61 -24.75
CA PRO A 224 3.46 8.75 -23.29
C PRO A 224 2.71 10.02 -22.85
N ASN A 225 2.80 11.12 -23.61
CA ASN A 225 2.10 12.36 -23.29
C ASN A 225 0.61 12.26 -23.62
N ASP A 226 0.27 11.75 -24.80
CA ASP A 226 -1.11 11.52 -25.22
C ASP A 226 -1.79 10.46 -24.35
N PHE A 227 -1.04 9.43 -23.95
CA PHE A 227 -1.48 8.45 -22.97
C PHE A 227 -1.91 9.11 -21.66
N ARG A 228 -1.12 10.03 -21.09
CA ARG A 228 -1.50 10.75 -19.85
C ARG A 228 -2.73 11.62 -20.03
N ALA A 229 -2.83 12.33 -21.15
CA ALA A 229 -4.00 13.17 -21.43
C ALA A 229 -5.28 12.31 -21.51
N ALA A 230 -5.22 11.19 -22.22
CA ALA A 230 -6.32 10.24 -22.34
C ALA A 230 -6.65 9.54 -21.02
N ALA A 231 -5.63 9.10 -20.26
CA ALA A 231 -5.80 8.51 -18.94
C ALA A 231 -6.46 9.49 -17.95
N SER A 232 -6.04 10.76 -17.97
CA SER A 232 -6.64 11.83 -17.18
C SER A 232 -8.13 11.99 -17.48
N LYS A 233 -8.50 12.04 -18.76
CA LYS A 233 -9.91 12.09 -19.18
C LYS A 233 -10.69 10.85 -18.75
N HIS A 234 -10.06 9.67 -18.81
CA HIS A 234 -10.69 8.40 -18.48
C HIS A 234 -10.94 8.21 -16.97
N LEU A 235 -10.02 8.63 -16.11
CA LEU A 235 -10.04 8.29 -14.68
C LEU A 235 -10.38 9.44 -13.73
N SER A 236 -10.15 10.71 -14.11
CA SER A 236 -10.24 11.84 -13.16
C SER A 236 -11.61 11.97 -12.49
N HIS A 237 -12.69 11.74 -13.24
CA HIS A 237 -14.06 11.80 -12.74
C HIS A 237 -14.40 10.70 -11.72
N LEU A 238 -13.61 9.64 -11.60
CA LEU A 238 -13.82 8.57 -10.61
C LEU A 238 -13.31 8.95 -9.22
N LEU A 239 -12.43 9.94 -9.13
CA LEU A 239 -11.82 10.38 -7.88
C LEU A 239 -12.63 11.49 -7.19
N THR A 240 -13.75 11.93 -7.78
CA THR A 240 -14.52 13.08 -7.28
C THR A 240 -15.58 12.64 -6.26
N PRO A 241 -15.93 13.49 -5.27
CA PRO A 241 -16.96 13.21 -4.27
C PRO A 241 -18.33 12.82 -4.83
N SER A 242 -18.64 13.14 -6.08
CA SER A 242 -19.86 12.74 -6.78
C SER A 242 -20.05 11.23 -6.93
N ASN A 243 -18.99 10.44 -6.72
CA ASN A 243 -19.05 8.96 -6.73
C ASN A 243 -19.40 8.38 -5.35
N SER A 244 -19.75 9.21 -4.37
CA SER A 244 -20.31 8.74 -3.11
C SER A 244 -21.70 8.14 -3.37
N PRO A 245 -22.08 7.04 -2.70
CA PRO A 245 -23.44 6.52 -2.76
C PRO A 245 -24.46 7.60 -2.36
N ALA A 246 -25.67 7.51 -2.91
CA ALA A 246 -26.75 8.41 -2.50
C ALA A 246 -26.97 8.26 -0.98
N LYS A 247 -26.88 9.36 -0.24
CA LYS A 247 -27.18 9.36 1.20
C LYS A 247 -28.63 8.89 1.36
N LEU A 248 -28.83 7.70 1.93
CA LEU A 248 -30.15 7.25 2.35
C LEU A 248 -30.72 8.35 3.25
N GLN A 249 -31.98 8.75 3.03
CA GLN A 249 -32.64 9.73 3.88
C GLN A 249 -32.48 9.26 5.33
N ALA A 250 -31.79 10.07 6.13
CA ALA A 250 -31.44 9.74 7.50
C ALA A 250 -32.73 9.46 8.27
N VAL A 251 -33.07 8.19 8.47
CA VAL A 251 -33.93 7.80 9.58
C VAL A 251 -33.09 8.14 10.79
N ALA A 252 -33.52 9.16 11.53
CA ALA A 252 -32.88 9.69 12.72
C ALA A 252 -32.65 8.54 13.71
N SER A 253 -31.51 7.86 13.58
CA SER A 253 -31.00 6.88 14.51
C SER A 253 -29.66 7.39 14.97
N SER A 254 -29.52 7.50 16.28
CA SER A 254 -28.34 7.96 17.02
C SER A 254 -27.17 6.98 16.95
N SER A 255 -27.01 6.28 15.83
CA SER A 255 -26.01 5.22 15.66
C SER A 255 -24.64 5.85 15.38
N PRO A 256 -23.55 5.27 15.92
CA PRO A 256 -22.22 5.78 15.65
C PRO A 256 -21.91 5.72 14.15
N THR A 257 -21.54 6.85 13.57
CA THR A 257 -21.20 6.93 12.15
C THR A 257 -19.75 6.48 11.96
N THR A 258 -19.57 5.44 11.14
CA THR A 258 -18.27 5.11 10.56
C THR A 258 -18.32 5.44 9.07
N THR A 259 -17.38 6.28 8.63
CA THR A 259 -17.28 6.72 7.25
C THR A 259 -15.92 6.31 6.71
N VAL A 260 -15.93 5.70 5.52
CA VAL A 260 -14.75 5.26 4.81
C VAL A 260 -14.55 6.14 3.57
N TYR A 261 -13.34 6.68 3.41
CA TYR A 261 -12.96 7.52 2.28
C TYR A 261 -11.86 6.84 1.47
N PRO A 262 -12.15 6.32 0.27
CA PRO A 262 -11.13 5.92 -0.68
C PRO A 262 -10.27 7.12 -1.09
N ILE A 263 -8.97 7.02 -0.84
CA ILE A 263 -8.00 8.03 -1.26
C ILE A 263 -6.95 7.41 -2.17
N LEU A 264 -6.69 8.07 -3.29
CA LEU A 264 -5.93 7.54 -4.41
C LEU A 264 -4.80 8.51 -4.79
N SER A 265 -3.65 7.96 -5.14
CA SER A 265 -2.55 8.68 -5.78
C SER A 265 -2.20 7.97 -7.07
N LEU A 266 -2.71 8.45 -8.21
CA LEU A 266 -2.51 7.85 -9.53
C LEU A 266 -1.59 8.73 -10.38
N VAL A 267 -0.53 9.28 -9.81
CA VAL A 267 0.26 10.39 -10.37
C VAL A 267 0.79 10.14 -11.79
N PRO A 268 1.25 8.93 -12.16
CA PRO A 268 1.59 8.63 -13.55
C PRO A 268 0.46 8.81 -14.56
N LEU A 269 -0.80 8.67 -14.13
CA LEU A 269 -2.01 8.71 -14.95
C LEU A 269 -2.79 10.03 -14.81
N LEU A 270 -2.75 10.65 -13.63
CA LEU A 270 -3.56 11.81 -13.27
C LEU A 270 -2.69 12.95 -12.72
N PRO A 271 -2.98 14.21 -13.09
CA PRO A 271 -2.34 15.37 -12.46
C PRO A 271 -2.90 15.65 -11.05
N THR A 272 -4.01 15.01 -10.68
CA THR A 272 -4.71 15.18 -9.40
C THR A 272 -4.65 13.90 -8.56
N SER A 273 -4.77 14.06 -7.25
CA SER A 273 -4.78 12.97 -6.25
C SER A 273 -5.75 13.37 -5.14
N THR A 274 -6.40 12.38 -4.52
CA THR A 274 -7.21 12.59 -3.30
C THR A 274 -6.41 12.31 -2.03
N GLU A 275 -5.40 11.45 -2.10
CA GLU A 275 -4.57 11.07 -0.96
C GLU A 275 -3.75 12.22 -0.38
N LEU A 276 -2.92 12.88 -1.19
CA LEU A 276 -2.04 13.94 -0.69
C LEU A 276 -2.84 15.12 -0.09
N PRO A 277 -3.92 15.63 -0.73
CA PRO A 277 -4.78 16.64 -0.12
C PRO A 277 -5.45 16.16 1.16
N ALA A 278 -6.02 14.95 1.19
CA ALA A 278 -6.71 14.42 2.38
C ALA A 278 -5.76 14.32 3.58
N LEU A 279 -4.58 13.72 3.41
CA LEU A 279 -3.59 13.58 4.48
C LEU A 279 -3.04 14.93 4.93
N THR A 280 -2.81 15.86 3.98
CA THR A 280 -2.36 17.21 4.31
C THR A 280 -3.40 17.96 5.14
N THR A 281 -4.67 17.87 4.76
CA THR A 281 -5.80 18.45 5.50
C THR A 281 -5.90 17.86 6.90
N ILE A 282 -5.86 16.53 7.04
CA ILE A 282 -5.89 15.85 8.35
C ILE A 282 -4.76 16.36 9.24
N LEU A 283 -3.51 16.27 8.78
CA LEU A 283 -2.35 16.65 9.61
C LEU A 283 -2.35 18.14 9.96
N THR A 284 -2.83 19.00 9.05
CA THR A 284 -2.99 20.44 9.32
C THR A 284 -4.07 20.70 10.36
N SER A 285 -5.19 19.95 10.31
CA SER A 285 -6.26 20.06 11.29
C SER A 285 -5.80 19.58 12.67
N LEU A 286 -5.00 18.52 12.74
CA LEU A 286 -4.40 18.02 13.99
C LEU A 286 -3.42 19.00 14.66
N SER A 287 -2.92 19.99 13.91
CA SER A 287 -2.04 21.05 14.44
C SER A 287 -2.80 22.28 14.95
N ARG A 288 -4.14 22.25 15.00
CA ARG A 288 -5.00 23.41 15.35
C ARG A 288 -6.09 23.00 16.33
N ALA A 289 -6.58 23.97 17.11
CA ALA A 289 -7.76 23.78 17.95
C ALA A 289 -9.00 23.45 17.07
N PRO A 290 -9.95 22.62 17.54
CA PRO A 290 -10.00 21.96 18.85
C PRO A 290 -9.26 20.61 18.91
N LEU A 291 -8.57 20.18 17.84
CA LEU A 291 -7.93 18.87 17.76
C LEU A 291 -6.53 18.83 18.37
N HIS A 292 -5.94 19.99 18.63
CA HIS A 292 -4.63 20.12 19.27
C HIS A 292 -4.77 20.25 20.81
N PRO A 293 -3.95 19.51 21.60
CA PRO A 293 -2.95 18.55 21.17
C PRO A 293 -3.57 17.20 20.78
N SER A 294 -3.00 16.57 19.75
CA SER A 294 -3.45 15.26 19.25
C SER A 294 -2.45 14.15 19.57
N THR A 295 -2.89 12.91 19.45
CA THR A 295 -2.03 11.72 19.47
C THR A 295 -1.98 11.10 18.09
N TRP A 296 -0.86 10.49 17.73
CA TRP A 296 -0.75 9.77 16.45
C TRP A 296 0.28 8.64 16.49
N THR A 297 0.04 7.63 15.66
CA THR A 297 1.02 6.60 15.31
C THR A 297 1.22 6.58 13.81
N PHE A 298 2.48 6.70 13.37
CA PHE A 298 2.86 6.64 11.97
C PHE A 298 3.67 5.36 11.71
N THR A 299 3.18 4.51 10.82
CA THR A 299 3.85 3.24 10.48
C THR A 299 4.55 3.36 9.12
N ALA A 300 5.78 2.87 9.02
CA ALA A 300 6.54 2.90 7.77
C ALA A 300 7.40 1.63 7.61
N GLY A 301 7.07 0.79 6.62
CA GLY A 301 7.86 -0.40 6.29
C GLY A 301 9.32 -0.07 5.88
N TYR A 302 9.52 1.12 5.31
CA TYR A 302 10.83 1.71 5.06
C TYR A 302 10.85 3.14 5.61
N PHE A 303 11.82 3.48 6.46
CA PHE A 303 11.89 4.83 7.03
C PHE A 303 12.37 5.85 5.97
N ASN A 304 11.43 6.34 5.16
CA ASN A 304 11.67 7.36 4.14
C ASN A 304 10.48 8.32 3.96
N MET A 305 9.94 8.80 5.08
CA MET A 305 8.79 9.71 5.07
C MET A 305 9.07 10.98 4.25
N MET A 306 8.10 11.40 3.45
CA MET A 306 8.18 12.63 2.68
C MET A 306 8.45 13.84 3.62
N PRO A 307 9.37 14.76 3.27
CA PRO A 307 9.72 15.88 4.14
C PRO A 307 8.55 16.77 4.57
N SER A 308 7.52 16.92 3.72
CA SER A 308 6.28 17.65 4.03
C SER A 308 5.49 16.97 5.15
N PHE A 309 5.35 15.65 5.11
CA PHE A 309 4.65 14.88 6.15
C PHE A 309 5.40 14.89 7.46
N ARG A 310 6.74 14.73 7.44
CA ARG A 310 7.57 14.93 8.63
C ARG A 310 7.30 16.29 9.27
N ARG A 311 7.30 17.36 8.46
CA ARG A 311 7.06 18.72 8.95
C ARG A 311 5.66 18.86 9.55
N LEU A 312 4.63 18.35 8.88
CA LEU A 312 3.25 18.42 9.35
C LEU A 312 3.06 17.61 10.65
N LEU A 313 3.56 16.38 10.72
CA LEU A 313 3.54 15.56 11.93
C LEU A 313 4.20 16.26 13.11
N LEU A 314 5.40 16.81 12.94
CA LEU A 314 6.07 17.55 14.04
C LEU A 314 5.35 18.86 14.38
N SER A 315 4.70 19.51 13.40
CA SER A 315 3.90 20.72 13.65
C SER A 315 2.65 20.47 14.49
N THR A 316 2.18 19.21 14.57
CA THR A 316 1.06 18.85 15.47
C THR A 316 1.40 19.03 16.95
N ARG A 317 2.70 19.11 17.32
CA ARG A 317 3.18 19.17 18.70
C ARG A 317 2.38 18.22 19.61
N PRO A 318 2.41 16.92 19.28
CA PRO A 318 1.46 15.97 19.83
C PRO A 318 1.63 15.82 21.34
N SER A 319 0.58 15.39 22.04
CA SER A 319 0.73 14.89 23.41
C SER A 319 1.51 13.58 23.43
N SER A 320 1.31 12.74 22.41
CA SER A 320 2.08 11.51 22.18
C SER A 320 2.12 11.17 20.68
N GLY A 321 3.31 11.06 20.12
CA GLY A 321 3.56 10.71 18.73
C GLY A 321 4.52 9.52 18.61
N THR A 322 4.11 8.45 17.95
CA THR A 322 4.97 7.28 17.73
C THR A 322 5.24 7.08 16.25
N VAL A 323 6.51 6.98 15.87
CA VAL A 323 6.88 6.43 14.55
C VAL A 323 7.33 4.99 14.73
N LEU A 324 6.64 4.07 14.06
CA LEU A 324 6.97 2.66 14.03
C LEU A 324 7.58 2.32 12.66
N THR A 325 8.80 1.79 12.64
CA THR A 325 9.47 1.41 11.40
C THR A 325 10.21 0.08 11.49
N ALA A 326 10.54 -0.53 10.36
CA ALA A 326 11.29 -1.78 10.37
C ALA A 326 12.75 -1.55 10.83
N HIS A 327 13.23 -2.37 11.76
CA HIS A 327 14.65 -2.49 12.04
C HIS A 327 15.40 -2.89 10.75
N PRO A 328 16.67 -2.48 10.52
CA PRO A 328 17.42 -2.84 9.31
C PRO A 328 17.43 -4.33 8.99
N HIS A 329 17.52 -5.19 10.00
CA HIS A 329 17.48 -6.66 9.84
C HIS A 329 16.09 -7.22 9.49
N ALA A 330 15.02 -6.47 9.73
CA ALA A 330 13.66 -6.82 9.32
C ALA A 330 13.32 -6.26 7.92
N ASN A 331 14.29 -5.62 7.27
CA ASN A 331 14.13 -5.02 5.95
C ASN A 331 14.36 -6.07 4.85
N GLY A 332 13.49 -6.12 3.84
CA GLY A 332 13.62 -7.05 2.71
C GLY A 332 14.89 -6.87 1.86
N PHE A 333 15.58 -5.73 1.98
CA PHE A 333 16.86 -5.47 1.30
C PHE A 333 18.09 -5.84 2.14
N TYR A 334 17.91 -6.29 3.39
CA TYR A 334 19.03 -6.66 4.24
C TYR A 334 19.86 -7.80 3.62
N GLY A 335 21.17 -7.59 3.49
CA GLY A 335 22.06 -8.56 2.86
C GLY A 335 21.93 -8.67 1.33
N SER A 336 21.12 -7.83 0.68
CA SER A 336 21.03 -7.80 -0.78
C SER A 336 22.35 -7.38 -1.42
N LYS A 337 22.68 -7.97 -2.58
CA LYS A 337 23.92 -7.62 -3.32
C LYS A 337 23.80 -6.24 -3.99
N GLY A 338 24.93 -5.54 -4.11
CA GLY A 338 25.04 -4.26 -4.82
C GLY A 338 24.35 -3.09 -4.12
N VAL A 339 23.95 -2.07 -4.89
CA VAL A 339 23.38 -0.81 -4.38
C VAL A 339 22.13 -1.02 -3.51
N SER A 340 21.31 -2.02 -3.84
CA SER A 340 20.11 -2.34 -3.04
C SER A 340 20.44 -2.72 -1.59
N GLY A 341 21.59 -3.33 -1.33
CA GLY A 341 22.06 -3.65 0.02
C GLY A 341 22.41 -2.42 0.86
N MET A 342 22.52 -1.23 0.26
CA MET A 342 22.76 0.04 0.96
C MET A 342 21.48 0.67 1.51
N LEU A 343 20.30 0.19 1.10
CA LEU A 343 19.01 0.75 1.51
C LEU A 343 18.75 0.68 3.02
N PRO A 344 19.02 -0.45 3.73
CA PRO A 344 18.85 -0.49 5.19
C PRO A 344 19.70 0.53 5.94
N ASP A 345 20.93 0.76 5.49
CA ASP A 345 21.82 1.79 6.04
C ASP A 345 21.32 3.20 5.73
N ALA A 346 20.77 3.41 4.53
CA ALA A 346 20.16 4.68 4.14
C ALA A 346 18.94 5.02 5.03
N TYR A 347 18.06 4.06 5.28
CA TYR A 347 16.93 4.24 6.19
C TYR A 347 17.39 4.47 7.64
N THR A 348 18.44 3.79 8.09
CA THR A 348 19.08 4.08 9.39
C THR A 348 19.56 5.53 9.47
N HIS A 349 20.14 6.06 8.39
CA HIS A 349 20.55 7.46 8.33
C HIS A 349 19.35 8.42 8.45
N LEU A 350 18.26 8.14 7.73
CA LEU A 350 17.05 8.95 7.77
C LEU A 350 16.38 8.92 9.15
N ALA A 351 16.34 7.76 9.80
CA ALA A 351 15.85 7.59 11.17
C ALA A 351 16.66 8.42 12.17
N LYS A 352 18.00 8.39 12.07
CA LYS A 352 18.89 9.25 12.86
C LYS A 352 18.60 10.73 12.64
N MET A 353 18.37 11.15 11.39
CA MET A 353 18.07 12.54 11.06
C MET A 353 16.71 12.99 11.57
N PHE A 354 15.74 12.09 11.61
CA PHE A 354 14.44 12.34 12.22
C PHE A 354 14.56 12.59 13.73
N LEU A 355 15.24 11.71 14.48
CA LEU A 355 15.41 11.91 15.93
C LEU A 355 16.13 13.22 16.28
N ARG A 356 17.17 13.58 15.51
CA ARG A 356 17.83 14.88 15.68
C ARG A 356 16.89 16.05 15.44
N LYS A 357 16.00 15.94 14.46
CA LYS A 357 14.99 16.97 14.19
C LYS A 357 13.94 17.04 15.30
N VAL A 358 13.50 15.90 15.83
CA VAL A 358 12.60 15.82 16.99
C VAL A 358 13.20 16.56 18.20
N ARG A 359 14.47 16.27 18.53
CA ARG A 359 15.18 16.96 19.62
C ARG A 359 15.33 18.46 19.35
N HIS A 360 15.69 18.83 18.13
CA HIS A 360 15.84 20.24 17.76
C HIS A 360 14.54 21.05 17.89
N GLU A 361 13.38 20.42 17.68
CA GLU A 361 12.06 21.02 17.87
C GLU A 361 11.57 20.97 19.34
N GLY A 362 12.34 20.39 20.26
CA GLY A 362 11.98 20.21 21.66
C GLY A 362 10.88 19.17 21.90
N LEU A 363 10.77 18.17 21.01
CA LEU A 363 9.70 17.17 21.01
C LEU A 363 10.16 15.79 21.48
N ASP A 364 11.36 15.65 22.03
CA ASP A 364 11.95 14.38 22.47
C ASP A 364 11.23 13.72 23.66
N GLY A 365 10.45 14.50 24.43
CA GLY A 365 9.55 13.98 25.46
C GLY A 365 8.19 13.49 24.93
N ALA A 366 7.79 13.88 23.72
CA ALA A 366 6.46 13.63 23.17
C ALA A 366 6.45 12.76 21.92
N VAL A 367 7.55 12.73 21.16
CA VAL A 367 7.68 11.96 19.92
C VAL A 367 8.78 10.92 20.07
N GLU A 368 8.44 9.66 19.80
CA GLU A 368 9.39 8.55 19.82
C GLU A 368 9.46 7.78 18.50
N LEU A 369 10.62 7.15 18.29
CA LEU A 369 10.86 6.22 17.19
C LEU A 369 10.98 4.80 17.79
N ARG A 370 10.28 3.84 17.19
CA ARG A 370 10.37 2.43 17.54
C ARG A 370 10.74 1.60 16.31
N GLU A 371 11.69 0.70 16.47
CA GLU A 371 12.11 -0.22 15.42
C GLU A 371 11.56 -1.63 15.67
N TRP A 372 10.78 -2.14 14.72
CA TRP A 372 10.18 -3.46 14.75
C TRP A 372 11.15 -4.55 14.27
N LYS A 373 11.24 -5.66 15.00
CA LYS A 373 12.09 -6.81 14.63
C LYS A 373 11.56 -8.12 15.23
N ARG A 374 11.19 -9.08 14.36
CA ARG A 374 10.81 -10.45 14.74
C ARG A 374 11.56 -11.48 13.88
N GLY A 375 12.06 -12.57 14.49
CA GLY A 375 12.56 -13.74 13.75
C GLY A 375 13.96 -13.65 13.13
N TRP A 376 14.83 -12.72 13.54
CA TRP A 376 16.20 -12.61 13.00
C TRP A 376 17.13 -13.76 13.47
N LEU A 377 17.74 -14.48 12.51
CA LEU A 377 18.73 -15.53 12.73
C LEU A 377 19.92 -14.99 13.55
N GLY A 378 19.99 -15.41 14.81
CA GLY A 378 21.02 -14.99 15.78
C GLY A 378 20.52 -14.93 17.23
N ARG A 379 19.20 -14.83 17.44
CA ARG A 379 18.58 -15.19 18.72
C ARG A 379 17.52 -16.23 18.47
N ARG A 380 17.70 -17.43 19.04
CA ARG A 380 16.60 -18.37 19.26
C ARG A 380 15.43 -17.60 19.85
N ALA A 381 14.20 -17.96 19.48
CA ALA A 381 12.95 -17.43 20.01
C ALA A 381 12.74 -17.77 21.51
N GLY A 382 13.69 -17.38 22.37
CA GLY A 382 13.77 -17.76 23.79
C GLY A 382 14.71 -16.89 24.63
N GLY A 383 15.02 -15.66 24.20
CA GLY A 383 15.73 -14.69 25.02
C GLY A 383 14.73 -13.80 25.75
N ARG A 384 14.63 -13.93 27.07
CA ARG A 384 13.86 -13.10 28.01
C ARG A 384 13.58 -11.70 27.46
N THR A 385 12.34 -11.46 27.07
CA THR A 385 11.75 -10.14 27.01
C THR A 385 11.82 -9.57 28.41
N SER A 386 12.65 -8.54 28.63
CA SER A 386 12.37 -7.58 29.68
C SER A 386 11.06 -6.91 29.29
N THR A 387 9.96 -7.50 29.75
CA THR A 387 8.62 -6.92 29.68
C THR A 387 8.63 -5.69 30.57
N ALA A 388 9.08 -4.56 30.03
CA ALA A 388 8.38 -3.34 30.37
C ALA A 388 6.94 -3.57 29.87
N PRO A 389 5.92 -3.57 30.74
CA PRO A 389 4.56 -3.60 30.26
C PRO A 389 4.43 -2.48 29.22
N PRO A 390 3.69 -2.67 28.11
CA PRO A 390 3.28 -1.52 27.31
C PRO A 390 2.71 -0.52 28.29
N ARG A 391 3.25 0.70 28.31
CA ARG A 391 2.64 1.76 29.10
C ARG A 391 1.17 1.79 28.69
N GLU A 392 0.28 1.50 29.63
CA GLU A 392 -1.08 2.02 29.61
C GLU A 392 -0.97 3.53 29.82
N ASP A 393 -0.29 4.22 28.90
CA ASP A 393 -0.49 5.65 28.75
C ASP A 393 -1.96 5.73 28.33
N GLY A 394 -2.77 6.44 29.11
CA GLY A 394 -4.23 6.60 28.93
C GLY A 394 -4.61 7.32 27.64
N ASN A 395 -4.07 6.86 26.51
CA ASN A 395 -4.31 7.34 25.17
C ASN A 395 -5.66 6.81 24.72
N GLU A 396 -6.49 7.73 24.23
CA GLU A 396 -7.72 7.37 23.55
C GLU A 396 -7.44 6.49 22.32
N ASP A 397 -8.27 5.45 22.15
CA ASP A 397 -8.23 4.62 20.96
C ASP A 397 -8.47 5.44 19.67
N PRO A 398 -7.83 5.08 18.53
CA PRO A 398 -7.86 5.88 17.31
C PRO A 398 -9.28 6.09 16.78
N SER A 399 -9.63 7.35 16.51
CA SER A 399 -10.88 7.73 15.81
C SER A 399 -10.70 7.88 14.30
N LEU A 400 -9.46 7.87 13.83
CA LEU A 400 -9.07 7.97 12.43
C LEU A 400 -7.92 7.00 12.15
N THR A 401 -8.03 6.21 11.09
CA THR A 401 -6.93 5.37 10.61
C THR A 401 -6.84 5.44 9.09
N VAL A 402 -5.64 5.24 8.56
CA VAL A 402 -5.39 5.13 7.12
C VAL A 402 -4.75 3.78 6.85
N VAL A 403 -5.32 3.00 5.94
CA VAL A 403 -4.79 1.68 5.55
C VAL A 403 -4.79 1.54 4.03
N GLY A 404 -3.75 0.93 3.49
CA GLY A 404 -3.58 0.75 2.05
C GLY A 404 -2.12 0.58 1.67
N SER A 405 -1.82 0.94 0.43
CA SER A 405 -0.56 0.61 -0.21
C SER A 405 0.56 1.65 -0.07
N SER A 406 0.24 2.88 0.31
CA SER A 406 1.20 3.98 0.30
C SER A 406 2.29 3.83 1.36
N ASN A 407 3.54 3.97 0.92
CA ASN A 407 4.69 4.08 1.82
C ASN A 407 4.94 5.51 2.31
N TYR A 408 4.12 6.48 1.89
CA TYR A 408 4.22 7.90 2.26
C TYR A 408 5.58 8.54 1.94
N THR A 409 6.22 8.05 0.88
CA THR A 409 7.53 8.53 0.40
C THR A 409 7.36 9.51 -0.76
N LYS A 410 8.44 10.21 -1.12
CA LYS A 410 8.45 11.04 -2.34
C LYS A 410 8.04 10.23 -3.58
N ARG A 411 8.47 8.96 -3.65
CA ARG A 411 8.16 8.03 -4.74
C ARG A 411 6.64 7.77 -4.89
N ALA A 412 5.95 7.55 -3.77
CA ALA A 412 4.50 7.32 -3.75
C ALA A 412 3.71 8.46 -4.40
N TYR A 413 4.17 9.71 -4.23
CA TYR A 413 3.51 10.92 -4.72
C TYR A 413 4.05 11.47 -6.05
N GLU A 414 5.02 10.81 -6.67
CA GLU A 414 5.60 11.26 -7.94
C GLU A 414 5.58 10.18 -9.03
N LEU A 415 5.56 8.90 -8.64
CA LEU A 415 5.89 7.81 -9.55
C LEU A 415 4.94 6.62 -9.49
N ASP A 416 4.32 6.31 -8.36
CA ASP A 416 3.54 5.07 -8.22
C ASP A 416 2.02 5.31 -8.30
N LEU A 417 1.28 4.23 -8.56
CA LEU A 417 -0.17 4.16 -8.40
C LEU A 417 -0.50 3.58 -7.03
N GLU A 418 -1.09 4.36 -6.15
CA GLU A 418 -1.38 4.00 -4.76
C GLU A 418 -2.87 4.12 -4.45
N ALA A 419 -3.36 3.22 -3.59
CA ALA A 419 -4.74 3.22 -3.11
C ALA A 419 -4.78 2.96 -1.61
N ASN A 420 -5.52 3.81 -0.91
CA ASN A 420 -5.73 3.73 0.52
C ASN A 420 -7.18 4.02 0.87
N VAL A 421 -7.57 3.72 2.10
CA VAL A 421 -8.83 4.16 2.70
C VAL A 421 -8.55 4.86 4.01
N ILE A 422 -9.25 5.95 4.26
CA ILE A 422 -9.37 6.57 5.58
C ILE A 422 -10.61 6.00 6.24
N ILE A 423 -10.50 5.48 7.45
CA ILE A 423 -11.64 5.10 8.28
C ILE A 423 -11.77 6.16 9.38
N ALA A 424 -12.87 6.89 9.38
CA ALA A 424 -13.26 7.82 10.43
C ALA A 424 -14.42 7.22 11.22
N THR A 425 -14.27 7.06 12.54
CA THR A 425 -15.30 6.43 13.36
C THR A 425 -15.45 7.06 14.73
N THR A 426 -16.70 7.16 15.17
CA THR A 426 -17.06 7.47 16.57
C THR A 426 -17.44 6.23 17.37
N ASP A 427 -17.51 5.06 16.73
CA ASP A 427 -17.92 3.80 17.36
C ASP A 427 -16.86 3.31 18.37
N PRO A 428 -17.19 3.17 19.66
CA PRO A 428 -16.23 2.71 20.67
C PRO A 428 -15.65 1.32 20.40
N GLY A 429 -16.43 0.42 19.79
CA GLY A 429 -16.00 -0.95 19.50
C GLY A 429 -14.95 -1.01 18.39
N LEU A 430 -15.16 -0.30 17.29
CA LEU A 430 -14.20 -0.18 16.20
C LEU A 430 -12.98 0.63 16.62
N ARG A 431 -13.14 1.73 17.37
CA ARG A 431 -11.99 2.45 17.96
C ARG A 431 -11.10 1.49 18.76
N ARG A 432 -11.69 0.68 19.65
CA ARG A 432 -10.93 -0.31 20.44
C ARG A 432 -10.18 -1.30 19.56
N ARG A 433 -10.82 -1.88 18.54
CA ARG A 433 -10.16 -2.82 17.61
C ARG A 433 -9.03 -2.16 16.83
N LEU A 434 -9.18 -0.89 16.44
CA LEU A 434 -8.09 -0.09 15.83
C LEU A 434 -6.95 0.17 16.83
N GLY A 435 -7.25 0.39 18.10
CA GLY A 435 -6.25 0.49 19.17
C GLY A 435 -5.52 -0.81 19.43
N GLU A 436 -6.21 -1.96 19.35
CA GLU A 436 -5.61 -3.29 19.37
C GLU A 436 -4.62 -3.46 18.22
N GLU A 437 -4.99 -2.98 17.03
CA GLU A 437 -4.09 -2.96 15.87
C GLU A 437 -2.78 -2.24 16.14
N VAL A 438 -2.86 -1.02 16.65
CA VAL A 438 -1.67 -0.23 17.00
C VAL A 438 -0.82 -0.96 18.04
N ARG A 439 -1.45 -1.60 19.04
CA ARG A 439 -0.75 -2.34 20.10
C ARG A 439 0.01 -3.55 19.57
N TRP A 440 -0.61 -4.42 18.76
CA TRP A 440 0.09 -5.61 18.24
C TRP A 440 1.12 -5.26 17.17
N LEU A 441 0.93 -4.18 16.40
CA LEU A 441 1.96 -3.68 15.50
C LEU A 441 3.24 -3.27 16.27
N GLY A 442 3.08 -2.78 17.51
CA GLY A 442 4.17 -2.40 18.40
C GLY A 442 4.77 -3.55 19.23
N GLU A 443 4.21 -4.76 19.21
CA GLU A 443 4.59 -5.87 20.11
C GLU A 443 6.08 -6.23 20.03
N TYR A 444 6.63 -6.26 18.81
CA TYR A 444 8.05 -6.57 18.55
C TYR A 444 8.88 -5.31 18.27
N ALA A 445 8.44 -4.15 18.75
CA ALA A 445 9.08 -2.87 18.48
C ALA A 445 9.75 -2.27 19.73
N GLU A 446 11.05 -2.01 19.60
CA GLU A 446 11.86 -1.41 20.66
C GLU A 446 12.07 0.07 20.41
N LYS A 447 12.08 0.88 21.47
CA LYS A 447 12.37 2.31 21.38
C LYS A 447 13.83 2.53 20.98
N VAL A 448 14.05 3.44 20.04
CA VAL A 448 15.37 3.79 19.52
C VAL A 448 15.68 5.25 19.83
N ASP A 449 16.89 5.49 20.34
CA ASP A 449 17.43 6.83 20.58
C ASP A 449 18.68 7.10 19.71
N GLU A 450 19.25 8.30 19.84
CA GLU A 450 20.45 8.65 19.06
C GLU A 450 21.69 7.79 19.40
N ARG A 451 21.75 7.17 20.59
CA ARG A 451 22.88 6.34 21.03
C ARG A 451 22.92 5.03 20.25
N GLU A 452 21.76 4.50 19.87
CA GLU A 452 21.66 3.31 19.03
C GLU A 452 22.43 3.49 17.71
N PHE A 453 22.37 4.68 17.11
CA PHE A 453 23.03 5.01 15.86
C PHE A 453 24.54 5.33 15.99
N GLU A 454 25.10 5.21 17.19
CA GLU A 454 26.55 5.30 17.45
C GLU A 454 27.20 3.91 17.62
N LYS A 455 26.40 2.84 17.71
CA LYS A 455 26.91 1.47 17.75
C LYS A 455 27.65 1.12 16.45
N PRO A 456 28.77 0.37 16.49
CA PRO A 456 29.56 0.04 15.29
C PRO A 456 28.75 -0.55 14.14
N GLU A 457 27.80 -1.44 14.45
CA GLU A 457 26.91 -2.12 13.51
C GLU A 457 25.81 -1.22 12.93
N ARG A 458 25.52 -0.08 13.56
CA ARG A 458 24.53 0.91 13.08
C ARG A 458 25.17 2.13 12.44
N LYS A 459 26.50 2.24 12.44
CA LYS A 459 27.21 3.36 11.83
C LYS A 459 27.13 3.28 10.31
N VAL A 460 26.39 4.24 9.75
CA VAL A 460 26.22 4.39 8.31
C VAL A 460 27.54 4.82 7.66
N LYS A 461 28.02 4.02 6.69
CA LYS A 461 29.25 4.28 5.94
C LYS A 461 29.17 5.59 5.15
N LEU A 462 30.31 6.26 4.96
CA LEU A 462 30.37 7.51 4.19
C LEU A 462 29.91 7.32 2.74
N SER A 463 30.22 6.17 2.13
CA SER A 463 29.76 5.80 0.79
C SER A 463 28.24 5.79 0.69
N VAL A 464 27.52 5.30 1.71
CA VAL A 464 26.05 5.31 1.73
C VAL A 464 25.52 6.73 1.75
N ARG A 465 26.09 7.60 2.60
CA ARG A 465 25.70 9.01 2.69
C ARG A 465 25.94 9.76 1.38
N LEU A 466 27.08 9.50 0.73
CA LEU A 466 27.41 10.09 -0.56
C LEU A 466 26.47 9.59 -1.66
N SER A 467 26.17 8.29 -1.71
CA SER A 467 25.21 7.73 -2.67
C SER A 467 23.81 8.30 -2.47
N MET A 468 23.31 8.44 -1.24
CA MET A 468 22.05 9.11 -0.97
C MET A 468 22.05 10.57 -1.44
N TRP A 469 23.14 11.30 -1.20
CA TRP A 469 23.28 12.68 -1.66
C TRP A 469 23.25 12.77 -3.19
N ILE A 470 23.98 11.90 -3.89
CA ILE A 470 23.98 11.83 -5.35
C ILE A 470 22.56 11.52 -5.87
N VAL A 471 21.88 10.52 -5.32
CA VAL A 471 20.51 10.16 -5.72
C VAL A 471 19.57 11.35 -5.56
N ARG A 472 19.67 12.08 -4.44
CA ARG A 472 18.86 13.27 -4.19
C ARG A 472 19.16 14.42 -5.17
N VAL A 473 20.43 14.69 -5.46
CA VAL A 473 20.85 15.75 -6.41
C VAL A 473 20.41 15.41 -7.83
N LEU A 474 20.44 14.13 -8.21
CA LEU A 474 19.98 13.65 -9.51
C LEU A 474 18.45 13.51 -9.61
N GLY A 475 17.71 14.02 -8.62
CA GLY A 475 16.24 14.02 -8.62
C GLY A 475 15.60 12.69 -8.24
N GLY A 476 16.37 11.70 -7.81
CA GLY A 476 15.86 10.42 -7.34
C GLY A 476 14.96 10.54 -6.10
N ALA A 477 14.07 9.56 -5.95
CA ALA A 477 13.03 9.55 -4.92
C ALA A 477 13.44 8.79 -3.63
N LEU A 478 14.70 8.92 -3.22
CA LEU A 478 15.30 8.22 -2.08
C LEU A 478 15.60 9.19 -0.93
#